data_AF-A0A060CFK3-F1
#
_entry.id   AF-A0A060CFK3-F1
#
_cell.length_a   1.000
_cell.length_b   1.000
_cell.length_c   1.000
_cell.angle_alpha   90.00
_cell.angle_beta   90.00
_cell.angle_gamma   90.00
#
_symmetry.space_group_name_H-M   'P 1'
#
loop_
_entity.id
_entity.type
_entity.pdbx_description
1 polymer ?
#
loop_
_entity_poly.entity_id
_entity_poly.type
_entity_poly.pdbx_seq_one_letter_code
_entity_poly.pdbx_strand_id
1 'polypeptide(L)'
;MLVFSLLMSTRYIWWRATTTLHFDSSVEMVLGSLLFAAEIYSWTILVLGYIQMSWPLKRPIAPMPADQSTWPTVDIYVPTYNESLDVVRDTVLAAQCIEYPKDKVSVYILDDGQ
;
A
#
# COMPACT_ATOMS: atom_id res chain seq x y z
N MET A 1 13.23 -2.75 17.61
CA MET A 1 12.46 -1.51 17.33
C MET A 1 10.96 -1.73 17.48
N LEU A 2 10.33 -2.66 16.75
CA LEU A 2 8.87 -2.93 16.85
C LEU A 2 8.39 -3.25 18.28
N VAL A 3 9.04 -4.19 18.95
CA VAL A 3 8.68 -4.57 20.33
C VAL A 3 8.80 -3.40 21.30
N PHE A 4 9.87 -2.61 21.19
CA PHE A 4 10.07 -1.43 22.04
C PHE A 4 9.00 -0.36 21.80
N SER A 5 8.69 -0.08 20.53
CA SER A 5 7.63 0.86 20.14
C SER A 5 6.28 0.41 20.70
N LEU A 6 5.92 -0.87 20.51
CA LEU A 6 4.67 -1.42 21.03
C LEU A 6 4.57 -1.31 22.56
N LEU A 7 5.64 -1.65 23.28
CA LEU A 7 5.68 -1.54 24.74
C LEU A 7 5.48 -0.10 25.21
N MET A 8 6.17 0.87 24.58
CA MET A 8 6.02 2.29 24.93
C MET A 8 4.62 2.81 24.62
N SER A 9 4.06 2.48 23.44
CA SER A 9 2.71 2.89 23.05
C SER A 9 1.63 2.28 23.96
N THR A 10 1.75 1.00 24.31
CA THR A 10 0.81 0.36 25.24
C THR A 10 0.93 0.94 26.65
N ARG A 11 2.15 1.21 27.12
CA ARG A 11 2.38 1.87 28.42
C ARG A 11 1.79 3.29 28.46
N TYR A 12 1.85 4.01 27.34
CA TYR A 12 1.25 5.33 27.16
C TYR A 12 -0.28 5.25 27.24
N ILE A 13 -0.92 4.38 26.46
CA ILE A 13 -2.38 4.21 26.49
C ILE A 13 -2.87 3.82 27.88
N TRP A 14 -2.11 2.95 28.58
CA TRP A 14 -2.40 2.61 29.97
C TRP A 14 -2.37 3.84 30.89
N TRP A 15 -1.31 4.66 30.84
CA TRP A 15 -1.23 5.90 31.62
C TRP A 15 -2.35 6.87 31.28
N ARG A 16 -2.68 7.01 29.98
CA ARG A 16 -3.75 7.87 29.51
C ARG A 16 -5.08 7.46 30.14
N ALA A 17 -5.40 6.17 30.13
CA ALA A 17 -6.61 5.61 30.72
C ALA A 17 -6.67 5.75 32.24
N THR A 18 -5.56 5.52 32.96
CA THR A 18 -5.58 5.46 34.44
C THR A 18 -5.35 6.79 35.15
N THR A 19 -4.64 7.73 34.52
CA THR A 19 -4.12 8.93 35.21
C THR A 19 -4.59 10.23 34.58
N THR A 20 -5.08 10.23 33.35
CA THR A 20 -5.41 11.49 32.65
C THR A 20 -6.90 11.70 32.39
N LEU A 21 -7.71 10.64 32.44
CA LEU A 21 -9.16 10.73 32.32
C LEU A 21 -9.76 11.14 33.68
N HIS A 22 -9.76 12.44 33.93
CA HIS A 22 -10.55 13.06 34.99
C HIS A 22 -11.67 13.85 34.34
N PHE A 23 -12.89 13.69 34.85
CA PHE A 23 -14.08 14.29 34.28
C PHE A 23 -14.81 15.08 35.35
N ASP A 24 -14.61 16.40 35.36
CA ASP A 24 -15.27 17.31 36.30
C ASP A 24 -16.54 17.93 35.68
N SER A 25 -16.67 17.90 34.34
CA SER A 25 -17.83 18.37 33.57
C SER A 25 -18.26 17.38 32.48
N SER A 26 -19.54 17.43 32.09
CA SER A 26 -20.09 16.62 31.00
C SER A 26 -19.44 16.92 29.64
N VAL A 27 -19.02 18.16 29.40
CA VAL A 27 -18.30 18.55 28.18
C VAL A 27 -16.89 17.94 28.14
N GLU A 28 -16.19 17.97 29.26
CA GLU A 28 -14.86 17.36 29.42
C GLU A 28 -14.93 15.84 29.24
N MET A 29 -15.99 15.21 29.77
CA MET A 29 -16.24 13.79 29.59
C MET A 29 -16.38 13.42 28.11
N VAL A 30 -17.17 14.18 27.34
CA VAL A 30 -17.39 13.91 25.91
C VAL A 30 -16.11 14.13 25.11
N LEU A 31 -15.47 15.28 25.26
CA LEU A 31 -14.26 15.62 24.49
C LEU A 31 -13.07 14.73 24.86
N GLY A 32 -12.89 14.45 26.15
CA GLY A 32 -11.84 13.56 26.65
C GLY A 32 -12.03 12.12 26.20
N SER A 33 -13.28 11.61 26.22
CA SER A 33 -13.58 10.26 25.72
C SER A 33 -13.40 10.15 24.21
N LEU A 34 -13.79 11.17 23.44
CA LEU A 34 -13.63 11.19 21.99
C LEU A 34 -12.14 11.22 21.60
N LEU A 35 -11.34 12.03 22.29
CA LEU A 35 -9.89 12.05 22.11
C LEU A 35 -9.28 10.67 22.43
N PHE A 36 -9.64 10.08 23.56
CA PHE A 36 -9.14 8.76 23.95
C PHE A 36 -9.56 7.66 22.97
N ALA A 37 -10.78 7.71 22.42
CA ALA A 37 -11.23 6.78 21.39
C ALA A 37 -10.39 6.91 20.10
N ALA A 38 -10.06 8.14 19.69
CA ALA A 38 -9.16 8.38 18.56
C ALA A 38 -7.75 7.81 18.83
N GLU A 39 -7.23 7.96 20.05
CA GLU A 39 -5.93 7.39 20.45
C GLU A 39 -5.94 5.85 20.44
N ILE A 40 -7.01 5.20 20.92
CA ILE A 40 -7.18 3.74 20.83
C ILE A 40 -7.24 3.29 19.37
N TYR A 41 -7.93 4.04 18.52
CA TYR A 41 -7.99 3.74 17.09
C TYR A 41 -6.60 3.81 16.45
N SER A 42 -5.82 4.87 16.72
CA SER A 42 -4.44 4.98 16.26
C SER A 42 -3.54 3.86 16.80
N TRP A 43 -3.67 3.50 18.08
CA TRP A 43 -2.94 2.38 18.66
C TRP A 43 -3.29 1.04 17.98
N THR A 44 -4.56 0.83 17.66
CA THR A 44 -5.03 -0.37 16.95
C THR A 44 -4.43 -0.44 15.53
N ILE A 45 -4.44 0.66 14.79
CA ILE A 45 -3.78 0.74 13.47
C ILE A 45 -2.29 0.43 13.59
N LEU A 46 -1.61 0.96 14.61
CA LEU A 46 -0.20 0.70 14.84
C LEU A 46 0.07 -0.79 15.06
N VAL A 47 -0.74 -1.47 15.89
CA VAL A 47 -0.62 -2.91 16.13
C VAL A 47 -0.84 -3.71 14.84
N LEU A 48 -1.90 -3.41 14.10
CA LEU A 48 -2.21 -4.07 12.83
C LEU A 48 -1.10 -3.86 11.79
N GLY A 49 -0.58 -2.64 11.69
CA GLY A 49 0.56 -2.31 10.82
C GLY A 49 1.81 -3.11 11.18
N TYR A 50 2.09 -3.29 12.48
CA TYR A 50 3.21 -4.13 12.92
C TYR A 50 3.01 -5.61 12.62
N ILE A 51 1.79 -6.14 12.76
CA ILE A 51 1.49 -7.52 12.35
C ILE A 51 1.74 -7.69 10.85
N GLN A 52 1.24 -6.76 10.01
CA GLN A 52 1.44 -6.80 8.56
C GLN A 52 2.93 -6.74 8.18
N MET A 53 3.72 -5.92 8.87
CA MET A 53 5.14 -5.75 8.59
C MET A 53 6.05 -6.80 9.26
N SER A 54 5.52 -7.62 10.15
CA SER A 54 6.31 -8.56 10.96
C SER A 54 7.01 -9.64 10.12
N TRP A 55 6.43 -10.01 8.97
CA TRP A 55 6.96 -11.04 8.10
C TRP A 55 6.95 -10.61 6.62
N PRO A 56 7.92 -9.78 6.20
CA PRO A 56 8.00 -9.34 4.82
C PRO A 56 8.34 -10.54 3.91
N LEU A 57 7.51 -10.77 2.90
CA LEU A 57 7.75 -11.84 1.93
C LEU A 57 8.82 -11.41 0.94
N LYS A 58 10.02 -11.96 1.08
CA LYS A 58 11.11 -11.76 0.13
C LYS A 58 10.97 -12.77 -1.01
N ARG A 59 10.45 -12.33 -2.17
CA ARG A 59 10.39 -13.16 -3.38
C ARG A 59 11.61 -12.87 -4.25
N PRO A 60 12.50 -13.84 -4.49
CA PRO A 60 13.53 -13.68 -5.52
C PRO A 60 12.88 -13.65 -6.90
N ILE A 61 13.58 -13.06 -7.87
CA ILE A 61 13.16 -13.10 -9.27
C ILE A 61 13.21 -14.56 -9.73
N ALA A 62 12.07 -15.11 -10.15
CA ALA A 62 12.03 -16.44 -10.75
C ALA A 62 12.52 -16.32 -12.21
N PRO A 63 13.54 -17.10 -12.64
CA PRO A 63 13.95 -17.09 -14.03
C PRO A 63 12.84 -17.68 -14.91
N MET A 64 12.67 -17.09 -16.10
CA MET A 64 11.77 -17.66 -17.10
C MET A 64 12.33 -19.02 -17.60
N PRO A 65 11.47 -19.96 -18.01
CA PRO A 65 11.91 -21.18 -18.65
C PRO A 65 12.80 -20.89 -19.86
N ALA A 66 13.84 -21.70 -20.06
CA ALA A 66 14.74 -21.53 -21.21
C ALA A 66 14.03 -21.70 -22.57
N ASP A 67 12.96 -22.50 -22.60
CA ASP A 67 12.13 -22.68 -23.78
C ASP A 67 11.09 -21.56 -23.90
N GLN A 68 11.27 -20.69 -24.90
CA GLN A 68 10.34 -19.59 -25.19
C GLN A 68 8.98 -20.08 -25.71
N SER A 69 8.88 -21.33 -26.18
CA SER A 69 7.61 -21.90 -26.66
C SER A 69 6.59 -22.04 -25.53
N THR A 70 7.05 -22.28 -24.30
CA THR A 70 6.20 -22.42 -23.10
C THR A 70 5.78 -21.08 -22.51
N TRP A 71 6.32 -19.96 -23.02
CA TRP A 71 6.00 -18.64 -22.50
C TRP A 71 4.54 -18.29 -22.84
N PRO A 72 3.80 -17.69 -21.90
CA PRO A 72 2.41 -17.30 -22.13
C PRO A 72 2.31 -16.14 -23.14
N THR A 73 1.16 -15.96 -23.76
CA THR A 73 0.84 -14.70 -24.45
C THR A 73 0.55 -13.62 -23.40
N VAL A 74 1.05 -12.40 -23.61
CA VAL A 74 0.96 -11.27 -22.69
C VAL A 74 0.33 -10.09 -23.40
N ASP A 75 -0.73 -9.56 -22.82
CA ASP A 75 -1.37 -8.32 -23.27
C ASP A 75 -0.98 -7.19 -22.31
N ILE A 76 -0.40 -6.12 -22.85
CA ILE A 76 0.03 -4.94 -22.11
C ILE A 76 -0.99 -3.83 -22.36
N TYR A 77 -1.69 -3.44 -21.29
CA TYR A 77 -2.66 -2.36 -21.33
C TYR A 77 -2.04 -1.05 -20.84
N VAL A 78 -2.15 0.00 -21.65
CA VAL A 78 -1.74 1.37 -21.33
C VAL A 78 -3.01 2.23 -21.21
N PRO A 79 -3.60 2.36 -20.01
CA PRO A 79 -4.75 3.23 -19.81
C PRO A 79 -4.34 4.70 -19.79
N THR A 80 -5.09 5.55 -20.49
CA THR A 80 -4.87 6.99 -20.60
C THR A 80 -6.21 7.74 -20.52
N TYR A 81 -6.17 8.95 -19.99
CA TYR A 81 -7.32 9.85 -19.89
C TYR A 81 -6.99 11.26 -20.39
N ASN A 82 -6.11 11.99 -19.69
CA ASN A 82 -5.76 13.38 -20.04
C ASN A 82 -4.26 13.66 -19.99
N GLU A 83 -3.45 12.61 -19.99
CA GLU A 83 -2.01 12.66 -20.09
C GLU A 83 -1.57 13.20 -21.46
N SER A 84 -0.40 13.85 -21.51
CA SER A 84 0.12 14.36 -22.78
C SER A 84 0.56 13.21 -23.70
N LEU A 85 0.44 13.43 -25.01
CA LEU A 85 0.86 12.46 -26.02
C LEU A 85 2.35 12.07 -25.89
N ASP A 86 3.20 12.99 -25.42
CA ASP A 86 4.61 12.70 -25.21
C ASP A 86 4.82 11.61 -24.14
N VAL A 87 4.08 11.68 -23.02
CA VAL A 87 4.16 10.69 -21.92
C VAL A 87 3.59 9.33 -22.34
N VAL A 88 2.44 9.35 -23.04
CA VAL A 88 1.82 8.12 -23.55
C VAL A 88 2.73 7.45 -24.58
N ARG A 89 3.32 8.24 -25.48
CA ARG A 89 4.23 7.73 -26.51
C ARG A 89 5.46 7.06 -25.92
N ASP A 90 6.11 7.68 -24.95
CA ASP A 90 7.30 7.10 -24.30
C ASP A 90 6.97 5.77 -23.62
N THR A 91 5.81 5.68 -22.97
CA THR A 91 5.34 4.45 -22.31
C THR A 91 5.07 3.34 -23.32
N VAL A 92 4.41 3.65 -24.44
CA VAL A 92 4.12 2.68 -25.51
C VAL A 92 5.40 2.19 -26.20
N LEU A 93 6.34 3.10 -26.48
CA LEU A 93 7.63 2.74 -27.07
C LEU A 93 8.43 1.83 -26.11
N ALA A 94 8.44 2.14 -24.81
CA ALA A 94 9.07 1.28 -23.82
C ALA A 94 8.42 -0.11 -23.76
N ALA A 95 7.09 -0.20 -23.82
CA ALA A 95 6.36 -1.47 -23.84
C ALA A 95 6.69 -2.31 -25.09
N GLN A 96 6.87 -1.66 -26.26
CA GLN A 96 7.28 -2.33 -27.50
C GLN A 96 8.73 -2.84 -27.46
N CYS A 97 9.57 -2.29 -26.60
CA CYS A 97 10.98 -2.67 -26.43
C CYS A 97 11.21 -3.77 -25.38
N ILE A 98 10.16 -4.33 -24.78
CA ILE A 98 10.29 -5.43 -23.80
C ILE A 98 10.91 -6.66 -24.48
N GLU A 99 11.88 -7.28 -23.81
CA GLU A 99 12.53 -8.52 -24.24
C GLU A 99 11.58 -9.72 -24.12
N TYR A 100 10.73 -9.91 -25.13
CA TYR A 100 9.79 -11.02 -25.23
C TYR A 100 9.55 -11.40 -26.71
N PRO A 101 9.14 -12.65 -27.02
CA PRO A 101 8.71 -13.03 -28.36
C PRO A 101 7.60 -12.11 -28.90
N LYS A 102 7.85 -11.47 -30.05
CA LYS A 102 6.95 -10.46 -30.64
C LYS A 102 5.59 -11.02 -31.07
N ASP A 103 5.52 -12.33 -31.32
CA ASP A 103 4.29 -13.07 -31.63
C ASP A 103 3.40 -13.32 -30.39
N LYS A 104 3.95 -13.10 -29.19
CA LYS A 104 3.27 -13.35 -27.91
C LYS A 104 3.03 -12.10 -27.08
N VAL A 105 3.40 -10.91 -27.56
CA VAL A 105 3.10 -9.64 -26.88
C VAL A 105 2.21 -8.78 -27.75
N SER A 106 1.11 -8.32 -27.17
CA SER A 106 0.24 -7.31 -27.77
C SER A 106 0.18 -6.09 -26.86
N VAL A 107 0.33 -4.89 -27.42
CA VAL A 107 0.23 -3.63 -26.68
C VAL A 107 -1.07 -2.94 -27.08
N TYR A 108 -1.90 -2.61 -26.10
CA TYR A 108 -3.20 -1.97 -26.26
C TYR A 108 -3.22 -0.63 -25.53
N ILE A 109 -3.62 0.42 -26.23
CA ILE A 109 -3.88 1.74 -25.63
C ILE A 109 -5.37 1.80 -25.31
N LEU A 110 -5.69 2.11 -24.05
CA LEU A 110 -7.07 2.25 -23.58
C LEU A 110 -7.30 3.73 -23.29
N ASP A 111 -7.88 4.44 -24.26
CA ASP A 111 -8.14 5.87 -24.15
C ASP A 111 -9.58 6.13 -23.72
N ASP A 112 -9.72 6.61 -22.47
CA ASP A 112 -10.98 7.07 -21.91
C ASP A 112 -11.12 8.61 -21.99
N GLY A 113 -10.11 9.30 -22.53
CA GLY A 113 -10.16 10.70 -22.93
C GLY A 113 -10.94 10.86 -24.25
N GLN A 114 -11.64 11.98 -24.41
CA GLN A 114 -12.30 12.30 -25.68
C GLN A 114 -11.30 12.61 -26.80
#